data_AF-A0A7V3PKC5-F1
#
_entry.id   AF-A0A7V3PKC5-F1
#
_cell.length_a   1.000
_cell.length_b   1.000
_cell.length_c   1.000
_cell.angle_alpha   90.00
_cell.angle_beta   90.00
_cell.angle_gamma   90.00
#
_symmetry.space_group_name_H-M   'P 1'
#
loop_
_entity.id
_entity.type
_entity.pdbx_description
1 polymer ?
#
loop_
_entity_poly.entity_id
_entity_poly.type
_entity_poly.pdbx_seq_one_letter_code
_entity_poly.pdbx_strand_id
1 'polypeptide(L)'
;MIFVSCSKKEEQKPEAPPEIDSISIKNIDPVAFADSILGRKILIAYYDDTLKSINGIFVEPIYGIGFFVLNPFDRMNAIVFKSNLLDGIQDGSETYIINLDGKEKLIYYNSGSAFIGTDNYEVYQYLFSPKDTMIYSSYTSMVESGSVEMIYSKNLKDKSKSFIVNFFNSKIQKDFLDDLPERKVKIKYE
;
A
#
# COMPACT_ATOMS: atom_id res chain seq x y z
N MET A 1 -20.20 60.54 -39.12
CA MET A 1 -19.19 59.47 -38.96
C MET A 1 -18.58 59.61 -37.59
N ILE A 2 -18.87 58.68 -36.68
CA ILE A 2 -18.26 58.61 -35.34
C ILE A 2 -17.50 57.29 -35.33
N PHE A 3 -16.16 57.36 -35.27
CA PHE A 3 -15.32 56.19 -35.03
C PHE A 3 -15.38 55.85 -33.54
N VAL A 4 -16.00 54.73 -33.20
CA VAL A 4 -15.94 54.17 -31.84
C VAL A 4 -14.73 53.24 -31.80
N SER A 5 -13.73 53.66 -31.03
CA SER A 5 -12.49 52.91 -30.77
C SER A 5 -12.80 51.65 -29.96
N CYS A 6 -12.37 50.49 -30.46
CA CYS A 6 -12.36 49.23 -29.72
C CYS A 6 -11.34 49.32 -28.57
N SER A 7 -11.83 49.43 -27.34
CA SER A 7 -11.03 49.19 -26.14
C SER A 7 -10.63 47.71 -26.11
N LYS A 8 -9.33 47.42 -26.24
CA LYS A 8 -8.79 46.08 -26.01
C LYS A 8 -9.15 45.64 -24.58
N LYS A 9 -9.90 44.55 -24.44
CA LYS A 9 -9.96 43.81 -23.18
C LYS A 9 -8.55 43.27 -22.92
N GLU A 10 -7.95 43.65 -21.80
CA GLU A 10 -6.78 42.96 -21.29
C GLU A 10 -7.17 41.49 -21.06
N GLU A 11 -6.52 40.58 -21.79
CA GLU A 11 -6.57 39.16 -21.47
C GLU A 11 -5.95 38.99 -20.08
N GLN A 12 -6.79 38.66 -19.10
CA GLN A 12 -6.31 38.07 -17.85
C GLN A 12 -5.56 36.80 -18.23
N LYS A 13 -4.23 36.83 -18.08
CA LYS A 13 -3.44 35.60 -18.06
C LYS A 13 -4.04 34.71 -16.97
N PRO A 14 -4.33 33.43 -17.25
CA PRO A 14 -4.74 32.51 -16.19
C PRO A 14 -3.64 32.53 -15.12
N GLU A 15 -4.02 32.89 -13.90
CA GLU A 15 -3.14 32.76 -12.74
C GLU A 15 -2.72 31.28 -12.68
N ALA A 16 -1.41 31.04 -12.72
CA ALA A 16 -0.89 29.71 -12.49
C ALA A 16 -1.42 29.24 -11.13
N PRO A 17 -1.89 27.98 -11.00
CA PRO A 17 -2.31 27.44 -9.70
C PRO A 17 -1.21 27.70 -8.67
N PRO A 18 -1.56 28.09 -7.43
CA PRO A 18 -0.57 28.31 -6.40
C PRO A 18 0.30 27.07 -6.26
N GLU A 19 1.61 27.27 -6.48
CA GLU A 19 2.61 26.22 -6.37
C GLU A 19 2.65 25.77 -4.90
N ILE A 20 2.30 24.51 -4.64
CA ILE A 20 2.24 23.98 -3.28
C ILE A 20 3.68 23.76 -2.80
N ASP A 21 4.20 24.63 -1.93
CA ASP A 21 5.55 24.51 -1.39
C ASP A 21 5.68 23.31 -0.42
N SER A 22 6.85 22.69 -0.43
CA SER A 22 7.27 21.56 0.42
C SER A 22 6.96 21.72 1.91
N ILE A 23 7.01 22.95 2.46
CA ILE A 23 6.69 23.26 3.86
C ILE A 23 5.19 23.05 4.13
N SER A 24 4.34 23.42 3.18
CA SER A 24 2.88 23.27 3.31
C SER A 24 2.45 21.80 3.30
N ILE A 25 3.19 20.94 2.60
CA ILE A 25 2.90 19.50 2.49
C ILE A 25 3.29 18.73 3.75
N LYS A 26 4.34 19.15 4.48
CA LYS A 26 4.66 18.53 5.78
C LYS A 26 3.57 18.69 6.82
N ASN A 27 2.66 19.65 6.63
CA ASN A 27 1.51 19.90 7.50
C ASN A 27 0.22 19.23 7.02
N ILE A 28 0.24 18.56 5.87
CA ILE A 28 -0.92 17.80 5.37
C ILE A 28 -0.97 16.47 6.14
N ASP A 29 -2.13 16.18 6.73
CA ASP A 29 -2.43 14.84 7.22
C ASP A 29 -2.47 13.86 6.02
N PRO A 30 -1.53 12.90 5.93
CA PRO A 30 -1.45 11.97 4.81
C PRO A 30 -2.72 11.13 4.63
N VAL A 31 -3.38 10.78 5.74
CA VAL A 31 -4.60 9.96 5.73
C VAL A 31 -5.75 10.78 5.15
N ALA A 32 -5.98 11.99 5.67
CA ALA A 32 -7.05 12.86 5.20
C ALA A 32 -6.86 13.25 3.72
N PHE A 33 -5.62 13.50 3.30
CA PHE A 33 -5.34 13.79 1.89
C PHE A 33 -5.65 12.58 1.00
N ALA A 34 -5.15 11.40 1.36
CA ALA A 34 -5.38 10.20 0.56
C ALA A 34 -6.87 9.85 0.48
N ASP A 35 -7.62 9.98 1.58
CA ASP A 35 -9.08 9.79 1.61
C ASP A 35 -9.79 10.76 0.64
N SER A 36 -9.39 12.04 0.64
CA SER A 36 -9.98 13.06 -0.26
C SER A 36 -9.72 12.80 -1.76
N ILE A 37 -8.62 12.15 -2.11
CA ILE A 37 -8.25 11.84 -3.49
C ILE A 37 -8.86 10.50 -3.94
N LEU A 38 -8.83 9.48 -3.07
CA LEU A 38 -9.23 8.13 -3.44
C LEU A 38 -10.71 7.86 -3.20
N GLY A 39 -11.37 8.59 -2.30
CA GLY A 39 -12.74 8.29 -1.86
C GLY A 39 -12.83 6.91 -1.19
N ARG A 40 -11.76 6.50 -0.51
CA ARG A 40 -11.62 5.19 0.12
C ARG A 40 -11.07 5.38 1.52
N LYS A 41 -11.56 4.55 2.44
CA LYS A 41 -11.00 4.48 3.79
C LYS A 41 -9.52 4.04 3.72
N ILE A 42 -8.69 4.78 4.43
CA ILE A 42 -7.24 4.60 4.46
C ILE A 42 -6.84 3.90 5.77
N LEU A 43 -6.08 2.80 5.68
CA LEU A 43 -5.57 2.09 6.86
C LEU A 43 -4.33 2.77 7.43
N ILE A 44 -3.38 3.09 6.55
CA ILE A 44 -2.12 3.74 6.90
C ILE A 44 -1.71 4.61 5.72
N ALA A 45 -1.17 5.79 6.03
CA ALA A 45 -0.54 6.65 5.04
C ALA A 45 0.61 7.42 5.67
N TYR A 46 1.64 7.71 4.89
CA TYR A 46 2.74 8.57 5.33
C TYR A 46 3.28 9.41 4.17
N TYR A 47 3.85 10.57 4.50
CA TYR A 47 4.60 11.37 3.55
C TYR A 47 6.06 10.89 3.48
N ASP A 48 6.53 10.60 2.27
CA ASP A 48 7.91 10.26 1.98
C ASP A 48 8.67 11.48 1.47
N ASP A 49 9.57 12.00 2.30
CA ASP A 49 10.41 13.16 1.98
C ASP A 49 11.35 12.91 0.77
N THR A 50 11.73 11.66 0.52
CA THR A 50 12.67 11.29 -0.55
C THR A 50 11.93 11.16 -1.88
N LEU A 51 10.79 10.48 -1.88
CA LEU A 51 9.96 10.30 -3.07
C LEU A 51 9.04 11.49 -3.36
N LYS A 52 8.91 12.41 -2.40
CA LYS A 52 7.98 13.55 -2.45
C LYS A 52 6.54 13.09 -2.69
N SER A 53 6.14 11.98 -2.07
CA SER A 53 4.85 11.33 -2.28
C SER A 53 4.15 10.98 -0.97
N ILE A 54 2.82 10.79 -1.02
CA ILE A 54 2.05 10.19 0.07
C ILE A 54 1.74 8.74 -0.32
N ASN A 55 2.19 7.79 0.51
CA ASN A 55 2.10 6.35 0.21
C ASN A 55 1.31 5.66 1.31
N GLY A 56 0.54 4.63 0.96
CA GLY A 56 -0.31 3.98 1.94
C GLY A 56 -1.12 2.80 1.44
N ILE A 57 -2.06 2.38 2.28
CA ILE A 57 -3.01 1.30 2.05
C ILE A 57 -4.44 1.85 2.14
N PHE A 58 -5.27 1.54 1.15
CA PHE A 58 -6.72 1.72 1.21
C PHE A 58 -7.42 0.37 1.44
N VAL A 59 -8.63 0.42 2.00
CA VAL A 59 -9.50 -0.75 2.24
C VAL A 59 -10.86 -0.58 1.59
N GLU A 60 -11.45 -1.71 1.20
CA GLU A 60 -12.87 -1.82 0.89
C GLU A 60 -13.67 -2.23 2.13
N PRO A 61 -14.98 -1.87 2.24
CA PRO A 61 -15.79 -2.07 3.44
C PRO A 61 -16.00 -3.52 3.90
N ILE A 62 -15.71 -4.52 3.06
CA ILE A 62 -16.01 -5.93 3.34
C ILE A 62 -14.76 -6.78 3.14
N TYR A 63 -14.15 -6.69 1.96
CA TYR A 63 -12.99 -7.48 1.60
C TYR A 63 -12.19 -6.74 0.55
N GLY A 64 -10.90 -6.68 0.78
CA GLY A 64 -9.91 -6.20 -0.15
C GLY A 64 -9.13 -5.01 0.39
N ILE A 65 -7.84 -5.04 0.10
CA ILE A 65 -6.90 -3.96 0.37
C ILE A 65 -6.21 -3.54 -0.93
N GLY A 66 -5.65 -2.34 -0.97
CA GLY A 66 -4.79 -1.95 -2.07
C GLY A 66 -3.79 -0.89 -1.67
N PHE A 67 -2.70 -0.81 -2.43
CA PHE A 67 -1.61 0.12 -2.20
C PHE A 67 -1.72 1.33 -3.13
N PHE A 68 -1.21 2.46 -2.66
CA PHE A 68 -1.20 3.69 -3.45
C PHE A 68 0.09 4.49 -3.27
N VAL A 69 0.37 5.31 -4.28
CA VAL A 69 1.36 6.39 -4.28
C VAL A 69 0.65 7.62 -4.84
N LEU A 70 0.62 8.69 -4.04
CA LEU A 70 0.03 9.97 -4.44
C LEU A 70 1.08 11.05 -4.56
N ASN A 71 0.93 11.92 -5.55
CA ASN A 71 1.67 13.17 -5.67
C ASN A 71 0.87 14.31 -5.00
N PRO A 72 1.28 14.80 -3.82
CA PRO A 72 0.58 15.89 -3.15
C PRO A 72 0.75 17.25 -3.82
N PHE A 73 1.70 17.39 -4.76
CA PHE A 73 2.02 18.65 -5.44
C PHE A 73 1.19 18.88 -6.71
N ASP A 74 0.64 17.82 -7.30
CA ASP A 74 -0.22 17.90 -8.49
C ASP A 74 -1.59 17.28 -8.18
N ARG A 75 -2.55 18.12 -7.77
CA ARG A 75 -3.90 17.64 -7.45
C ARG A 75 -4.65 17.11 -8.68
N MET A 76 -4.32 17.55 -9.89
CA MET A 76 -4.99 17.07 -11.10
C MET A 76 -4.52 15.66 -11.46
N ASN A 77 -3.24 15.34 -11.22
CA ASN A 77 -2.65 14.02 -11.43
C ASN A 77 -2.15 13.42 -10.12
N ALA A 78 -2.98 13.52 -9.06
CA ALA A 78 -2.58 13.15 -7.72
C ALA A 78 -2.26 11.65 -7.60
N ILE A 79 -2.85 10.79 -8.43
CA ILE A 79 -2.65 9.34 -8.36
C ILE A 79 -1.47 8.95 -9.27
N VAL A 80 -0.33 8.64 -8.66
CA VAL A 80 0.87 8.13 -9.37
C VAL A 80 0.76 6.63 -9.56
N PHE A 81 0.31 5.92 -8.52
CA PHE A 81 0.10 4.49 -8.55
C PHE A 81 -1.10 4.12 -7.68
N LYS A 82 -1.86 3.14 -8.16
CA LYS A 82 -2.91 2.46 -7.41
C LYS A 82 -2.89 1.00 -7.82
N SER A 83 -2.75 0.09 -6.86
CA SER A 83 -2.77 -1.34 -7.15
C SER A 83 -4.18 -1.80 -7.55
N ASN A 84 -4.25 -2.96 -8.19
CA ASN A 84 -5.47 -3.75 -8.19
C ASN A 84 -5.85 -4.11 -6.74
N LEU A 85 -7.13 -4.46 -6.53
CA LEU A 85 -7.58 -4.94 -5.24
C LEU A 85 -6.91 -6.29 -4.94
N LEU A 86 -6.34 -6.41 -3.74
CA LEU A 86 -5.70 -7.60 -3.22
C LEU A 86 -6.57 -8.19 -2.12
N ASP A 87 -6.41 -9.48 -1.91
CA ASP A 87 -7.05 -10.20 -0.81
C ASP A 87 -6.66 -9.59 0.55
N GLY A 88 -7.61 -9.48 1.46
CA GLY A 88 -7.35 -8.90 2.79
C GLY A 88 -8.59 -8.29 3.42
N ILE A 89 -8.51 -8.06 4.72
CA ILE A 89 -9.56 -7.42 5.53
C ILE A 89 -8.96 -6.37 6.45
N GLN A 90 -9.78 -5.45 6.94
CA GLN A 90 -9.34 -4.49 7.94
C GLN A 90 -9.27 -5.12 9.35
N ASP A 91 -10.28 -5.91 9.70
CA ASP A 91 -10.46 -6.38 11.07
C ASP A 91 -9.37 -7.39 11.44
N GLY A 92 -8.64 -7.13 12.53
CA GLY A 92 -7.52 -7.97 12.97
C GLY A 92 -6.24 -7.83 12.13
N SER A 93 -6.21 -6.94 11.14
CA SER A 93 -5.02 -6.72 10.32
C SER A 93 -3.93 -5.93 11.05
N GLU A 94 -2.67 -6.23 10.71
CA GLU A 94 -1.50 -5.47 11.14
C GLU A 94 -0.91 -4.71 9.96
N THR A 95 -0.58 -3.44 10.17
CA THR A 95 0.11 -2.61 9.17
C THR A 95 1.22 -1.80 9.82
N TYR A 96 2.35 -1.65 9.14
CA TYR A 96 3.44 -0.77 9.57
C TYR A 96 4.39 -0.44 8.42
N ILE A 97 5.20 0.60 8.64
CA ILE A 97 6.20 1.07 7.68
C ILE A 97 7.57 0.56 8.13
N ILE A 98 8.27 -0.12 7.23
CA ILE A 98 9.62 -0.64 7.46
C ILE A 98 10.62 0.34 6.84
N ASN A 99 11.49 0.93 7.67
CA ASN A 99 12.59 1.75 7.19
C ASN A 99 13.82 0.87 6.95
N LEU A 100 14.21 0.66 5.70
CA LEU A 100 15.44 -0.02 5.31
C LEU A 100 16.59 1.00 5.28
N ASP A 101 17.35 1.07 6.37
CA ASP A 101 18.55 1.89 6.54
C ASP A 101 18.37 3.37 6.14
N GLY A 102 17.16 3.91 6.29
CA GLY A 102 16.79 5.28 5.91
C GLY A 102 16.80 5.57 4.40
N LYS A 103 17.06 4.58 3.55
CA LYS A 103 17.14 4.73 2.08
C LYS A 103 15.86 4.34 1.37
N GLU A 104 15.14 3.37 1.92
CA GLU A 104 13.90 2.86 1.36
C GLU A 104 12.90 2.60 2.47
N LYS A 105 11.63 2.88 2.18
CA LYS A 105 10.51 2.54 3.04
C LYS A 105 9.66 1.51 2.34
N LEU A 106 9.32 0.44 3.05
CA LEU A 106 8.34 -0.54 2.61
C LEU A 106 7.08 -0.40 3.45
N ILE A 107 5.92 -0.64 2.85
CA ILE A 107 4.64 -0.73 3.56
C ILE A 107 4.30 -2.20 3.71
N TYR A 108 4.14 -2.64 4.95
CA TYR A 108 3.72 -4.00 5.25
C TYR A 108 2.25 -4.06 5.61
N TYR A 109 1.60 -5.11 5.14
CA TYR A 109 0.27 -5.54 5.55
C TYR A 109 0.28 -7.02 5.90
N ASN A 110 -0.42 -7.37 6.97
CA ASN A 110 -0.79 -8.73 7.34
C ASN A 110 -2.28 -8.76 7.65
N SER A 111 -3.05 -9.68 7.06
CA SER A 111 -4.47 -9.84 7.37
C SER A 111 -4.73 -10.32 8.79
N GLY A 112 -3.70 -10.79 9.50
CA GLY A 112 -3.87 -11.51 10.75
C GLY A 112 -4.49 -12.88 10.50
N SER A 113 -5.19 -13.41 11.49
CA SER A 113 -5.68 -14.80 11.53
C SER A 113 -7.14 -14.99 11.10
N ALA A 114 -7.76 -14.02 10.40
CA ALA A 114 -9.21 -14.01 10.21
C ALA A 114 -9.65 -14.00 8.74
N PHE A 115 -10.36 -15.06 8.28
CA PHE A 115 -11.75 -15.04 7.78
C PHE A 115 -12.16 -16.46 7.28
N ILE A 116 -13.14 -17.16 7.88
CA ILE A 116 -14.62 -17.13 7.73
C ILE A 116 -15.10 -17.77 6.42
N GLY A 117 -15.35 -19.09 6.50
CA GLY A 117 -16.15 -19.85 5.53
C GLY A 117 -15.95 -21.36 5.57
N THR A 118 -14.74 -21.84 5.91
CA THR A 118 -14.33 -23.20 5.53
C THR A 118 -13.50 -23.98 6.57
N ASP A 119 -13.51 -23.60 7.85
CA ASP A 119 -12.66 -24.21 8.90
C ASP A 119 -11.13 -24.11 8.66
N ASN A 120 -10.71 -23.31 7.67
CA ASN A 120 -9.32 -23.10 7.31
C ASN A 120 -8.81 -21.76 7.83
N TYR A 121 -7.59 -21.77 8.36
CA TYR A 121 -6.85 -20.57 8.73
C TYR A 121 -6.08 -20.06 7.53
N GLU A 122 -6.33 -18.82 7.11
CA GLU A 122 -5.68 -18.16 5.98
C GLU A 122 -5.07 -16.83 6.42
N VAL A 123 -3.85 -16.55 5.93
CA VAL A 123 -3.09 -15.33 6.23
C VAL A 123 -2.54 -14.76 4.94
N TYR A 124 -2.89 -13.52 4.63
CA TYR A 124 -2.37 -12.75 3.51
C TYR A 124 -1.36 -11.73 4.01
N GLN A 125 -0.16 -11.75 3.44
CA GLN A 125 0.92 -10.83 3.73
C GLN A 125 1.35 -10.11 2.47
N TYR A 126 1.55 -8.79 2.57
CA TYR A 126 2.07 -7.98 1.48
C TYR A 126 3.17 -7.05 1.96
N LEU A 127 4.18 -6.89 1.11
CA LEU A 127 5.17 -5.83 1.19
C LEU A 127 5.13 -5.01 -0.08
N PHE A 128 4.91 -3.71 0.07
CA PHE A 128 4.90 -2.77 -1.03
C PHE A 128 6.14 -1.87 -0.96
N SER A 129 6.88 -1.79 -2.06
CA SER A 129 7.91 -0.76 -2.29
C SER A 129 7.30 0.39 -3.10
N PRO A 130 7.06 1.57 -2.49
CA PRO A 130 6.54 2.73 -3.20
C PRO A 130 7.51 3.25 -4.26
N LYS A 131 8.81 3.07 -4.03
CA LYS A 131 9.88 3.52 -4.94
C LYS A 131 9.81 2.80 -6.29
N ASP A 132 9.66 1.47 -6.25
CA ASP A 132 9.63 0.63 -7.44
C ASP A 132 8.20 0.29 -7.88
N THR A 133 7.19 0.75 -7.13
CA THR A 133 5.77 0.38 -7.28
C THR A 133 5.55 -1.13 -7.30
N MET A 134 6.37 -1.87 -6.53
CA MET A 134 6.42 -3.33 -6.55
C MET A 134 5.72 -3.90 -5.32
N ILE A 135 4.86 -4.89 -5.53
CA ILE A 135 4.17 -5.62 -4.47
C ILE A 135 4.70 -7.04 -4.41
N TYR A 136 5.12 -7.45 -3.22
CA TYR A 136 5.51 -8.81 -2.89
C TYR A 136 4.42 -9.40 -2.01
N SER A 137 4.00 -10.62 -2.28
CA SER A 137 2.95 -11.28 -1.51
C SER A 137 3.37 -12.64 -0.99
N SER A 138 2.77 -12.99 0.15
CA SER A 138 2.69 -14.35 0.63
C SER A 138 1.28 -14.66 1.09
N TYR A 139 0.77 -15.82 0.68
CA TYR A 139 -0.47 -16.39 1.16
C TYR A 139 -0.15 -17.67 1.92
N THR A 140 -0.58 -17.76 3.16
CA THR A 140 -0.42 -18.94 4.01
C THR A 140 -1.79 -19.51 4.31
N SER A 141 -1.98 -20.81 4.13
CA SER A 141 -3.21 -21.50 4.51
C SER A 141 -2.94 -22.83 5.19
N MET A 142 -3.84 -23.19 6.10
CA MET A 142 -3.86 -24.52 6.70
C MET A 142 -4.78 -25.42 5.86
N VAL A 143 -4.24 -26.55 5.38
CA VAL A 143 -5.04 -27.55 4.66
C VAL A 143 -5.65 -28.56 5.64
N GLU A 144 -6.73 -29.23 5.24
CA GLU A 144 -7.49 -30.20 6.06
C GLU A 144 -6.63 -31.28 6.76
N SER A 145 -5.48 -31.64 6.17
CA SER A 145 -4.50 -32.57 6.77
C SER A 145 -3.73 -32.00 7.98
N GLY A 146 -3.99 -30.76 8.36
CA GLY A 146 -3.25 -30.01 9.36
C GLY A 146 -1.90 -29.45 8.88
N SER A 147 -1.52 -29.67 7.62
CA SER A 147 -0.31 -29.09 7.04
C SER A 147 -0.51 -27.60 6.73
N VAL A 148 0.56 -26.81 6.81
CA VAL A 148 0.55 -25.40 6.43
C VAL A 148 1.17 -25.25 5.05
N GLU A 149 0.46 -24.63 4.13
CA GLU A 149 0.92 -24.28 2.79
C GLU A 149 1.21 -22.79 2.72
N MET A 150 2.38 -22.42 2.22
CA MET A 150 2.76 -21.02 2.00
C MET A 150 3.09 -20.81 0.53
N ILE A 151 2.42 -19.87 -0.12
CA ILE A 151 2.54 -19.51 -1.52
C ILE A 151 3.14 -18.11 -1.62
N TYR A 152 4.18 -17.94 -2.43
CA TYR A 152 4.84 -16.66 -2.68
C TYR A 152 4.60 -16.14 -4.09
N SER A 153 4.54 -14.81 -4.25
CA SER A 153 4.51 -14.17 -5.56
C SER A 153 5.75 -14.47 -6.41
N LYS A 154 5.57 -14.52 -7.73
CA LYS A 154 6.63 -14.86 -8.71
C LYS A 154 7.89 -14.00 -8.59
N ASN A 155 7.75 -12.72 -8.25
CA ASN A 155 8.86 -11.78 -8.08
C ASN A 155 9.77 -12.10 -6.87
N LEU A 156 9.37 -13.04 -5.99
CA LEU A 156 10.19 -13.55 -4.90
C LEU A 156 11.06 -14.76 -5.29
N LYS A 157 10.97 -15.25 -6.54
CA LYS A 157 11.90 -16.27 -7.06
C LYS A 157 13.33 -15.74 -7.20
N ASP A 158 13.50 -14.42 -7.26
CA ASP A 158 14.81 -13.79 -7.28
C ASP A 158 15.50 -13.90 -5.91
N LYS A 159 16.69 -14.51 -5.89
CA LYS A 159 17.51 -14.68 -4.68
C LYS A 159 17.90 -13.35 -4.02
N SER A 160 17.94 -12.25 -4.78
CA SER A 160 18.18 -10.90 -4.24
C SER A 160 17.10 -10.45 -3.26
N LYS A 161 15.92 -11.08 -3.29
CA LYS A 161 14.76 -10.79 -2.43
C LYS A 161 14.60 -11.74 -1.26
N SER A 162 15.65 -12.52 -0.93
CA SER A 162 15.66 -13.46 0.19
C SER A 162 15.30 -12.83 1.54
N PHE A 163 15.63 -11.55 1.77
CA PHE A 163 15.23 -10.85 2.98
C PHE A 163 13.70 -10.74 3.13
N ILE A 164 12.97 -10.56 2.03
CA ILE A 164 11.50 -10.45 2.02
C ILE A 164 10.89 -11.80 2.38
N VAL A 165 11.42 -12.87 1.79
CA VAL A 165 11.01 -14.24 2.11
C VAL A 165 11.27 -14.55 3.59
N ASN A 166 12.46 -14.23 4.09
CA ASN A 166 12.80 -14.43 5.51
C ASN A 166 11.89 -13.61 6.43
N PHE A 167 11.55 -12.39 6.03
CA PHE A 167 10.65 -11.52 6.77
C PHE A 167 9.23 -12.12 6.86
N PHE A 168 8.64 -12.54 5.74
CA PHE A 168 7.33 -13.20 5.73
C PHE A 168 7.33 -14.46 6.59
N ASN A 169 8.34 -15.33 6.43
CA ASN A 169 8.49 -16.53 7.26
C ASN A 169 8.57 -16.20 8.76
N SER A 170 9.34 -15.17 9.15
CA SER A 170 9.47 -14.80 10.56
C SER A 170 8.14 -14.35 11.18
N LYS A 171 7.30 -13.69 10.38
CA LYS A 171 5.97 -13.23 10.81
C LYS A 171 4.98 -14.38 10.94
N ILE A 172 4.95 -15.28 9.96
CA ILE A 172 4.14 -16.49 10.05
C ILE A 172 4.60 -17.38 11.23
N GLN A 173 5.91 -17.50 11.47
CA GLN A 173 6.40 -18.29 12.60
C GLN A 173 5.87 -17.72 13.92
N LYS A 174 6.12 -16.43 14.16
CA LYS A 174 5.79 -15.76 15.42
C LYS A 174 4.29 -15.65 15.67
N ASP A 175 3.53 -15.29 14.64
CA ASP A 175 2.14 -14.87 14.81
C ASP A 175 1.14 -15.99 14.44
N PHE A 176 1.62 -17.15 13.98
CA PHE A 176 0.76 -18.24 13.51
C PHE A 176 1.24 -19.65 13.89
N LEU A 177 2.54 -19.97 13.75
CA LEU A 177 3.05 -21.34 13.97
C LEU A 177 3.48 -21.63 15.41
N ASP A 178 3.93 -20.62 16.15
CA ASP A 178 4.33 -20.79 17.56
C ASP A 178 3.14 -21.24 18.44
N ASP A 179 1.91 -20.90 18.04
CA ASP A 179 0.66 -21.36 18.67
C ASP A 179 0.19 -22.75 18.19
N LEU A 180 0.86 -23.35 17.19
CA LEU A 180 0.51 -24.63 16.55
C LEU A 180 1.71 -25.62 16.46
N PRO A 181 2.39 -25.95 17.57
CA PRO A 181 3.75 -26.51 17.61
C PRO A 181 3.97 -27.92 17.00
N GLU A 182 2.93 -28.63 16.53
CA GLU A 182 3.04 -30.04 16.08
C GLU A 182 2.96 -30.27 14.55
N ARG A 183 3.03 -29.24 13.70
CA ARG A 183 2.63 -29.35 12.26
C ARG A 183 3.77 -29.20 11.24
N LYS A 184 3.65 -29.89 10.09
CA LYS A 184 4.60 -29.86 8.95
C LYS A 184 4.27 -28.71 7.98
N VAL A 185 5.26 -27.87 7.63
CA VAL A 185 5.13 -26.74 6.71
C VAL A 185 5.58 -27.12 5.29
N LYS A 186 4.81 -26.74 4.26
CA LYS A 186 5.10 -26.94 2.84
C LYS A 186 5.10 -25.59 2.10
N ILE A 187 6.15 -25.32 1.33
CA ILE A 187 6.33 -24.04 0.62
C ILE A 187 6.14 -24.23 -0.89
N LYS A 188 5.37 -23.34 -1.53
CA LYS A 188 5.10 -23.26 -2.97
C LYS A 188 5.29 -21.82 -3.48
N TYR A 189 5.35 -21.66 -4.80
CA TYR A 189 5.42 -20.38 -5.49
C TYR A 189 4.40 -20.36 -6.63
N GLU A 190 3.78 -19.21 -6.90
CA GLU A 190 2.89 -19.01 -8.05
C GLU A 190 3.61 -19.10 -9.41
#